data_AF-A0AAX3IBE6-F1
#
_entry.id   AF-A0AAX3IBE6-F1
#
_cell.length_a   1.000
_cell.length_b   1.000
_cell.length_c   1.000
_cell.angle_alpha   90.00
_cell.angle_beta   90.00
_cell.angle_gamma   90.00
#
_symmetry.space_group_name_H-M   'P 1'
#
loop_
_entity.id
_entity.type
_entity.pdbx_description
1 polymer ?
#
loop_
_entity_poly.entity_id
_entity_poly.type
_entity_poly.pdbx_seq_one_letter_code
_entity_poly.pdbx_strand_id
1 'polypeptide(L)'
;MAEYGLNVFDSLGVKTLGMEDFTIQRLSSKIIPAITAGGGGVRSNYDIIMDVPGYDPAKCFVLITPRKYAGYDQTISDSWPVLPTYKELGGTQIGIRTWLNYGVYDGHRYKYYWSARTVECVVEVMRVT
;
A
#
# COMPACT_ATOMS: atom_id res chain seq x y z
N MET A 1 -26.31 6.19 -9.46
CA MET A 1 -25.22 5.19 -9.31
C MET A 1 -25.76 3.91 -9.88
N ALA A 2 -25.15 3.35 -10.92
CA ALA A 2 -25.57 2.06 -11.46
C ALA A 2 -24.78 0.98 -10.71
N GLU A 3 -25.46 0.23 -9.85
CA GLU A 3 -24.95 -0.97 -9.21
C GLU A 3 -25.16 -2.14 -10.17
N TYR A 4 -24.07 -2.77 -10.62
CA TYR A 4 -24.12 -4.02 -11.37
C TYR A 4 -23.68 -5.15 -10.43
N GLY A 5 -24.48 -6.20 -10.33
CA GLY A 5 -24.22 -7.28 -9.38
C GLY A 5 -24.73 -8.64 -9.84
N LEU A 6 -24.01 -9.68 -9.44
CA LEU A 6 -24.36 -11.09 -9.63
C LEU A 6 -25.00 -11.59 -8.33
N ASN A 7 -26.23 -12.10 -8.41
CA ASN A 7 -26.86 -12.83 -7.33
C ASN A 7 -26.82 -14.32 -7.66
N VAL A 8 -26.37 -15.15 -6.72
CA VAL A 8 -26.40 -16.62 -6.84
C VAL A 8 -27.51 -17.13 -5.93
N PHE A 9 -28.35 -18.01 -6.48
CA PHE A 9 -29.45 -18.65 -5.77
C PHE A 9 -29.22 -20.16 -5.78
N ASP A 10 -29.64 -20.85 -4.72
CA ASP A 10 -29.69 -22.31 -4.74
C ASP A 10 -30.88 -22.82 -5.57
N SER A 11 -31.02 -24.15 -5.66
CA SER A 11 -32.10 -24.81 -6.37
C SER A 11 -33.50 -24.59 -5.77
N LEU A 12 -33.59 -24.01 -4.56
CA LEU A 12 -34.83 -23.67 -3.87
C LEU A 12 -35.17 -22.18 -4.00
N GLY A 13 -34.36 -21.41 -4.74
CA GLY A 13 -34.55 -19.97 -4.92
C GLY A 13 -34.10 -19.14 -3.71
N VAL A 14 -33.40 -19.74 -2.74
CA VAL A 14 -32.80 -19.01 -1.62
C VAL A 14 -31.53 -18.34 -2.12
N LYS A 15 -31.39 -17.05 -1.82
CA LYS A 15 -30.18 -16.29 -2.14
C LYS A 15 -29.02 -16.85 -1.32
N THR A 16 -27.99 -17.34 -2.01
CA THR A 16 -26.80 -17.95 -1.39
C THR A 16 -25.60 -17.01 -1.37
N LEU A 17 -25.49 -16.12 -2.37
CA LEU A 17 -24.51 -15.03 -2.41
C LEU A 17 -25.15 -13.79 -3.07
N GLY A 18 -24.95 -12.63 -2.45
CA GLY A 18 -25.41 -11.31 -2.89
C GLY A 18 -24.33 -10.25 -2.94
N MET A 19 -24.66 -9.10 -3.52
CA MET A 19 -23.80 -7.92 -3.49
C MET A 19 -23.56 -7.39 -2.08
N GLU A 20 -24.52 -7.57 -1.17
CA GLU A 20 -24.37 -7.25 0.24
C GLU A 20 -23.26 -8.06 0.93
N ASP A 21 -22.92 -9.24 0.40
CA ASP A 21 -21.83 -10.10 0.89
C ASP A 21 -20.45 -9.69 0.34
N PHE A 22 -20.38 -8.68 -0.53
CA PHE A 22 -19.14 -8.15 -1.14
C PHE A 22 -19.06 -6.63 -1.01
N THR A 23 -19.25 -6.11 0.20
CA THR A 23 -19.20 -4.66 0.41
C THR A 23 -17.77 -4.22 0.70
N ILE A 24 -17.14 -3.54 -0.27
CA ILE A 24 -15.83 -2.91 -0.08
C ILE A 24 -16.05 -1.45 0.35
N GLN A 25 -15.68 -1.12 1.59
CA GLN A 25 -15.78 0.23 2.12
C GLN A 25 -14.40 0.85 2.31
N ARG A 26 -14.20 2.06 1.77
CA ARG A 26 -12.99 2.84 2.07
C ARG A 26 -13.07 3.47 3.46
N LEU A 27 -12.10 3.18 4.32
CA LEU A 27 -11.97 3.72 5.67
C LEU A 27 -11.09 4.99 5.71
N SER A 28 -10.04 5.04 4.89
CA SER A 28 -9.11 6.16 4.85
C SER A 28 -8.51 6.32 3.46
N SER A 29 -8.10 7.55 3.13
CA SER A 29 -7.43 7.90 1.88
C SER A 29 -6.40 9.00 2.15
N LYS A 30 -5.15 8.80 1.74
CA LYS A 30 -4.08 9.76 1.94
C LYS A 30 -3.15 9.83 0.73
N ILE A 31 -2.86 11.05 0.29
CA ILE A 31 -1.85 11.29 -0.74
C ILE A 31 -0.47 11.23 -0.09
N ILE A 32 0.42 10.42 -0.69
CA ILE A 32 1.83 10.35 -0.37
C ILE A 32 2.58 11.11 -1.46
N PRO A 33 3.30 12.19 -1.12
CA PRO A 33 4.02 12.98 -2.11
C PRO A 33 5.17 12.17 -2.72
N ALA A 34 5.56 12.53 -3.94
CA ALA A 34 6.78 11.99 -4.55
C ALA A 34 8.01 12.39 -3.72
N ILE A 35 8.97 11.48 -3.59
CA ILE A 35 10.22 11.74 -2.88
C ILE A 35 11.38 11.07 -3.60
N THR A 36 12.49 11.82 -3.73
CA THR A 36 13.79 11.30 -4.13
C THR A 36 14.82 11.81 -3.13
N ALA A 37 15.34 10.91 -2.32
CA ALA A 37 16.29 11.23 -1.27
C ALA A 37 17.15 10.02 -0.92
N GLY A 38 18.21 10.24 -0.16
CA GLY A 38 19.04 9.17 0.38
C GLY A 38 19.99 9.70 1.44
N GLY A 39 20.63 8.80 2.16
CA GLY A 39 21.59 9.16 3.19
C GLY A 39 22.38 7.98 3.70
N GLY A 40 23.44 8.28 4.43
CA GLY A 40 24.23 7.29 5.16
C GLY A 40 23.47 6.77 6.39
N GLY A 41 23.74 5.53 6.75
CA GLY A 41 23.15 4.86 7.90
C GLY A 41 21.83 4.13 7.57
N VAL A 42 21.24 3.56 8.61
CA VAL A 42 19.99 2.81 8.55
C VAL A 42 18.85 3.72 8.97
N ARG A 43 17.78 3.76 8.16
CA ARG A 43 16.53 4.41 8.53
C ARG A 43 15.58 3.38 9.16
N SER A 44 14.87 3.77 10.21
CA SER A 44 13.94 2.88 10.94
C SER A 44 12.51 3.42 11.01
N ASN A 45 12.35 4.73 10.98
CA ASN A 45 11.06 5.37 11.19
C ASN A 45 10.22 5.38 9.91
N TYR A 46 8.93 5.12 10.04
CA TYR A 46 7.95 5.34 8.97
C TYR A 46 7.89 6.82 8.63
N ASP A 47 7.76 7.15 7.34
CA ASP A 47 7.60 8.54 6.90
C ASP A 47 6.23 9.06 7.34
N ILE A 48 5.22 8.19 7.31
CA ILE A 48 3.83 8.51 7.57
C ILE A 48 3.24 7.40 8.41
N ILE A 49 2.52 7.77 9.45
CA ILE A 49 1.65 6.89 10.22
C ILE A 49 0.21 7.33 9.94
N MET A 50 -0.65 6.38 9.61
CA MET A 50 -2.08 6.59 9.43
C MET A 50 -2.80 5.88 10.57
N ASP A 51 -3.57 6.63 11.34
CA ASP A 51 -4.56 6.08 12.25
C ASP A 51 -5.88 5.95 11.49
N VAL A 52 -6.38 4.71 11.41
CA VAL A 52 -7.53 4.34 10.59
C VAL A 52 -8.58 3.70 11.49
N PRO A 53 -9.53 4.49 12.03
CA PRO A 53 -10.60 3.97 12.86
C PRO A 53 -11.34 2.81 12.19
N GLY A 54 -11.45 1.69 12.91
CA GLY A 54 -12.09 0.47 12.39
C GLY A 54 -11.21 -0.38 11.48
N TYR A 55 -9.91 -0.08 11.36
CA TYR A 55 -8.95 -0.98 10.73
C TYR A 55 -8.82 -2.27 11.54
N ASP A 56 -9.00 -3.38 10.85
CA ASP A 56 -8.81 -4.74 11.32
C ASP A 56 -8.05 -5.47 10.20
N PRO A 57 -6.81 -5.94 10.42
CA PRO A 57 -6.01 -6.58 9.39
C PRO A 57 -6.64 -7.88 8.85
N ALA A 58 -7.56 -8.50 9.59
CA ALA A 58 -8.31 -9.67 9.12
C ALA A 58 -9.43 -9.33 8.13
N LYS A 59 -9.88 -8.06 8.13
CA LYS A 59 -11.02 -7.59 7.32
C LYS A 59 -10.67 -6.41 6.42
N CYS A 60 -9.44 -5.93 6.45
CA CYS A 60 -9.01 -4.76 5.72
C CYS A 60 -7.78 -5.05 4.87
N PHE A 61 -7.68 -4.36 3.75
CA PHE A 61 -6.49 -4.35 2.91
C PHE A 61 -6.08 -2.92 2.58
N VAL A 62 -4.80 -2.71 2.31
CA VAL A 62 -4.25 -1.43 1.89
C VAL A 62 -4.05 -1.45 0.39
N LEU A 63 -4.66 -0.49 -0.31
CA LEU A 63 -4.48 -0.25 -1.74
C LEU A 63 -3.56 0.95 -1.92
N ILE A 64 -2.48 0.77 -2.70
CA ILE A 64 -1.53 1.84 -3.02
C ILE A 64 -1.56 2.06 -4.52
N THR A 65 -2.08 3.20 -4.96
CA THR A 65 -2.30 3.51 -6.37
C THR A 65 -1.40 4.67 -6.80
N PRO A 66 -0.52 4.50 -7.80
CA PRO A 66 0.30 5.60 -8.29
C PRO A 66 -0.59 6.64 -8.98
N ARG A 67 -0.31 7.91 -8.75
CA ARG A 67 -0.97 9.03 -9.45
C ARG A 67 -0.26 9.39 -10.75
N LYS A 68 0.93 8.83 -10.98
CA LYS A 68 1.70 8.93 -12.22
C LYS A 68 2.32 7.58 -12.56
N TYR A 69 2.03 7.08 -13.76
CA TYR A 69 2.57 5.82 -14.28
C TYR A 69 3.80 6.10 -15.16
N ALA A 70 4.69 5.11 -15.26
CA ALA A 70 5.69 5.10 -16.33
C ALA A 70 4.96 5.01 -17.67
N GLY A 71 5.45 5.73 -18.69
CA GLY A 71 4.88 5.67 -20.05
C GLY A 71 5.33 4.45 -20.85
N TYR A 72 5.90 3.43 -20.18
CA TYR A 72 6.55 2.28 -20.77
C TYR A 72 6.55 1.09 -19.80
N ASP A 73 6.78 -0.13 -20.31
CA ASP A 73 6.90 -1.34 -19.50
C ASP A 73 8.20 -1.33 -18.67
N GLN A 74 8.05 -1.43 -17.35
CA GLN A 74 9.18 -1.36 -16.44
C GLN A 74 9.91 -2.72 -16.32
N THR A 75 11.22 -2.66 -16.08
CA THR A 75 12.06 -3.84 -15.81
C THR A 75 12.71 -3.72 -14.42
N ILE A 76 13.30 -4.80 -13.91
CA ILE A 76 13.92 -4.85 -12.57
C ILE A 76 15.03 -3.79 -12.40
N SER A 77 15.72 -3.43 -13.48
CA SER A 77 16.80 -2.44 -13.51
C SER A 77 16.34 -1.02 -13.89
N ASP A 78 15.03 -0.79 -13.95
CA ASP A 78 14.48 0.51 -14.32
C ASP A 78 14.74 1.59 -13.26
N SER A 79 14.84 2.83 -13.72
CA SER A 79 15.06 4.00 -12.88
C SER A 79 13.78 4.77 -12.59
N TRP A 80 12.60 4.32 -13.01
CA TRP A 80 11.38 4.99 -12.60
C TRP A 80 11.14 4.84 -11.09
N PRO A 81 10.57 5.86 -10.41
CA PRO A 81 10.22 5.73 -9.00
C PRO A 81 9.19 4.62 -8.75
N VAL A 82 9.25 4.02 -7.56
CA VAL A 82 8.42 2.89 -7.16
C VAL A 82 7.30 3.32 -6.21
N LEU A 83 6.39 2.40 -5.88
CA LEU A 83 5.41 2.62 -4.82
C LEU A 83 6.06 2.49 -3.43
N PRO A 84 5.53 3.20 -2.42
CA PRO A 84 5.91 2.93 -1.04
C PRO A 84 5.39 1.55 -0.61
N THR A 85 5.82 1.10 0.55
CA THR A 85 5.26 -0.10 1.19
C THR A 85 4.69 0.26 2.54
N TYR A 86 3.81 -0.60 3.07
CA TYR A 86 3.21 -0.40 4.38
C TYR A 86 3.58 -1.53 5.33
N LYS A 87 3.39 -1.27 6.62
CA LYS A 87 3.43 -2.27 7.68
C LYS A 87 2.37 -1.96 8.72
N GLU A 88 1.71 -3.00 9.19
CA GLU A 88 0.78 -2.94 10.30
C GLU A 88 1.56 -2.65 11.59
N LEU A 89 1.10 -1.64 12.34
CA LEU A 89 1.74 -1.24 13.60
C LEU A 89 1.01 -1.79 14.83
N GLY A 90 -0.10 -2.50 14.61
CA GLY A 90 -1.03 -2.93 15.65
C GLY A 90 -2.15 -1.92 15.88
N GLY A 91 -3.23 -2.40 16.50
CA GLY A 91 -4.45 -1.59 16.67
C GLY A 91 -5.00 -1.09 15.34
N THR A 92 -5.31 0.19 15.27
CA THR A 92 -5.89 0.87 14.09
C THR A 92 -4.84 1.50 13.18
N GLN A 93 -3.55 1.24 13.38
CA GLN A 93 -2.47 2.01 12.74
C GLN A 93 -1.72 1.24 11.66
N ILE A 94 -1.44 1.93 10.56
CA ILE A 94 -0.51 1.49 9.52
C ILE A 94 0.61 2.51 9.34
N GLY A 95 1.83 2.00 9.19
CA GLY A 95 3.03 2.79 8.88
C GLY A 95 3.38 2.66 7.41
N ILE A 96 3.67 3.78 6.75
CA ILE A 96 4.08 3.86 5.35
C ILE A 96 5.57 4.21 5.30
N ARG A 97 6.34 3.41 4.56
CA ARG A 97 7.75 3.67 4.26
C ARG A 97 7.94 3.92 2.77
N THR A 98 8.58 5.04 2.45
CA THR A 98 8.95 5.47 1.09
C THR A 98 10.40 5.15 0.74
N TRP A 99 11.08 4.44 1.65
CA TRP A 99 12.50 4.16 1.61
C TRP A 99 12.81 2.68 1.81
N LEU A 100 14.00 2.28 1.38
CA LEU A 100 14.62 0.99 1.66
C LEU A 100 16.03 1.19 2.23
N ASN A 101 16.47 0.27 3.08
CA ASN A 101 17.85 0.19 3.53
C ASN A 101 18.61 -0.81 2.66
N TYR A 102 19.87 -0.52 2.36
CA TYR A 102 20.77 -1.41 1.65
C TYR A 102 22.19 -1.29 2.19
N GLY A 103 22.98 -2.35 2.00
CA GLY A 103 24.39 -2.39 2.39
C GLY A 103 25.28 -2.50 1.16
N VAL A 104 26.37 -1.74 1.14
CA VAL A 104 27.44 -1.85 0.14
C VAL A 104 28.70 -2.32 0.82
N TYR A 105 29.30 -3.40 0.31
CA TYR A 105 30.58 -3.90 0.81
C TYR A 105 31.72 -3.08 0.19
N ASP A 106 32.56 -2.46 1.02
CA ASP A 106 33.67 -1.60 0.57
C ASP A 106 35.04 -2.30 0.53
N GLY A 107 35.05 -3.63 0.59
CA GLY A 107 36.26 -4.45 0.65
C GLY A 107 36.76 -4.71 2.07
N HIS A 108 36.20 -4.05 3.10
CA HIS A 108 36.56 -4.29 4.50
C HIS A 108 35.32 -4.50 5.38
N ARG A 109 34.27 -3.69 5.20
CA ARG A 109 33.02 -3.78 5.96
C ARG A 109 31.81 -3.38 5.10
N TYR A 110 30.62 -3.75 5.57
CA TYR A 110 29.40 -3.22 5.00
C TYR A 110 29.16 -1.79 5.50
N LYS A 111 28.96 -0.87 4.55
CA LYS A 111 28.41 0.46 4.80
C LYS A 111 26.93 0.45 4.48
N TYR A 112 26.11 0.92 5.41
CA TYR A 112 24.67 0.96 5.26
C TYR A 112 24.20 2.33 4.81
N TYR A 113 23.18 2.32 3.97
CA TYR A 113 22.56 3.48 3.38
C TYR A 113 21.05 3.27 3.33
N TRP A 114 20.33 4.38 3.19
CA TRP A 114 18.93 4.36 2.83
C TRP A 114 18.72 5.15 1.54
N SER A 115 17.74 4.71 0.75
CA SER A 115 17.30 5.41 -0.46
C SER A 115 15.78 5.48 -0.48
N ALA A 116 15.25 6.64 -0.82
CA ALA A 116 13.84 6.88 -1.07
C ALA A 116 13.67 7.30 -2.52
N ARG A 117 12.83 6.56 -3.26
CA ARG A 117 12.50 6.86 -4.65
C ARG A 117 11.05 6.48 -4.92
N THR A 118 10.14 7.27 -4.36
CA THR A 118 8.71 6.99 -4.39
C THR A 118 7.98 7.94 -5.33
N VAL A 119 7.11 7.41 -6.20
CA VAL A 119 6.19 8.20 -7.01
C VAL A 119 5.04 8.72 -6.15
N GLU A 120 4.47 9.88 -6.51
CA GLU A 120 3.23 10.33 -5.89
C GLU A 120 2.15 9.25 -6.04
N CYS A 121 1.53 8.88 -4.93
CA CYS A 121 0.50 7.84 -4.89
C CYS A 121 -0.59 8.17 -3.87
N VAL A 122 -1.72 7.50 -3.98
CA VAL A 122 -2.77 7.47 -2.94
C VAL A 122 -2.65 6.15 -2.20
N VAL A 123 -2.63 6.21 -0.87
CA VAL A 123 -2.79 5.07 0.02
C VAL A 123 -4.22 5.08 0.54
N GLU A 124 -4.95 4.01 0.27
CA GLU A 124 -6.32 3.81 0.72
C GLU A 124 -6.40 2.56 1.58
N VAL A 125 -7.18 2.63 2.65
CA VAL A 125 -7.49 1.47 3.47
C VAL A 125 -8.93 1.07 3.21
N MET A 126 -9.12 -0.15 2.77
CA MET A 126 -10.40 -0.71 2.38
C MET A 126 -10.78 -1.80 3.37
N ARG A 127 -12.04 -1.84 3.76
CA ARG A 127 -12.66 -2.91 4.55
C ARG A 127 -13.51 -3.78 3.65
N VAL A 128 -13.38 -5.09 3.80
CA VAL A 128 -14.24 -6.10 3.21
C VAL A 128 -15.22 -6.55 4.29
N THR A 129 -16.52 -6.46 3.99
CA THR A 129 -17.62 -6.92 4.84
C THR A 129 -18.48 -7.93 4.12
#